data_AF-A0A923YM08-F1
#
_entry.id   AF-A0A923YM08-F1
#
_cell.length_a   1.000
_cell.length_b   1.000
_cell.length_c   1.000
_cell.angle_alpha   90.00
_cell.angle_beta   90.00
_cell.angle_gamma   90.00
#
_symmetry.space_group_name_H-M   'P 1'
#
loop_
_entity.id
_entity.type
_entity.pdbx_description
1 polymer ?
#
loop_
_entity_poly.entity_id
_entity_poly.type
_entity_poly.pdbx_seq_one_letter_code
_entity_poly.pdbx_strand_id
1 'polypeptide(L)'
;AIGLLRDYSAETVKAFKREIRLTHENFLRFTHRYWFHDVSNQGPAAELFDRWVAQLGTDRLFTEVREEVHDMIEYLDSDGLRRQSNSVTRLTVVTFFGLIGTIVTGFLGMNLFDYTQVSPLAKLAYLIAVLVPVTWLTFYTVAKSQRLSELLDAMSDARMSARHKLRALIRVWWHD
;
A
#
# COMPACT_ATOMS: atom_id res chain seq x y z
N ALA A 1 -5.21 24.65 -9.27
CA ALA A 1 -5.43 23.23 -8.91
C ALA A 1 -6.17 23.02 -7.56
N ILE A 2 -5.87 23.77 -6.48
CA ILE A 2 -6.46 23.52 -5.13
C ILE A 2 -7.98 23.83 -5.04
N GLY A 3 -8.52 24.70 -5.90
CA GLY A 3 -9.93 25.12 -5.86
C GLY A 3 -10.97 24.05 -6.23
N LEU A 4 -10.55 22.90 -6.78
CA LEU A 4 -11.48 21.83 -7.17
C LEU A 4 -11.86 20.88 -6.03
N LEU A 5 -11.18 20.93 -4.88
CA LEU A 5 -11.49 20.07 -3.72
C LEU A 5 -12.61 20.62 -2.83
N ARG A 6 -13.59 21.32 -3.42
CA ARG A 6 -14.73 21.86 -2.66
C ARG A 6 -15.72 20.77 -2.23
N ASP A 7 -15.67 19.60 -2.86
CA ASP A 7 -16.44 18.42 -2.48
C ASP A 7 -15.60 17.16 -2.71
N TYR A 8 -15.33 16.37 -1.66
CA TYR A 8 -14.53 15.13 -1.70
C TYR A 8 -15.26 13.97 -2.40
N SER A 9 -16.06 14.26 -3.43
CA SER A 9 -16.76 13.25 -4.21
C SER A 9 -15.75 12.35 -4.96
N ALA A 10 -16.13 11.10 -5.20
CA ALA A 10 -15.28 10.16 -5.94
C ALA A 10 -14.94 10.66 -7.37
N GLU A 11 -15.88 11.38 -7.99
CA GLU A 11 -15.69 11.98 -9.31
C GLU A 11 -14.70 13.14 -9.27
N THR A 12 -14.81 14.02 -8.26
CA THR A 12 -13.88 15.14 -8.05
C THR A 12 -12.45 14.63 -7.86
N VAL A 13 -12.27 13.59 -7.04
CA VAL A 13 -10.95 12.98 -6.82
C VAL A 13 -10.40 12.39 -8.11
N LYS A 14 -11.23 11.70 -8.90
CA LYS A 14 -10.80 11.13 -10.19
C LYS A 14 -10.41 12.24 -11.19
N ALA A 15 -11.17 13.33 -11.24
CA ALA A 15 -10.88 14.48 -12.09
C ALA A 15 -9.54 15.14 -11.68
N PHE A 16 -9.33 15.35 -10.38
CA PHE A 16 -8.09 15.88 -9.83
C PHE A 16 -6.88 15.01 -10.20
N LYS A 17 -6.96 13.69 -9.99
CA LYS A 17 -5.88 12.75 -10.37
C LYS A 17 -5.58 12.77 -11.86
N ARG A 18 -6.59 13.02 -12.70
CA ARG A 18 -6.41 13.18 -14.16
C ARG A 18 -5.71 14.49 -14.49
N GLU A 19 -6.11 15.58 -13.85
CA GLU A 19 -5.51 16.91 -14.05
C GLU A 19 -4.03 16.92 -13.67
N ILE A 20 -3.65 16.34 -12.52
CA ILE A 20 -2.23 16.22 -12.12
C ILE A 20 -1.42 15.51 -13.21
N ARG A 21 -1.91 14.38 -13.73
CA ARG A 21 -1.22 13.62 -14.79
C ARG A 21 -1.09 14.41 -16.09
N LEU A 22 -2.12 15.16 -16.48
CA LEU A 22 -2.07 16.01 -17.67
C LEU A 22 -1.07 17.16 -17.50
N THR A 23 -1.03 17.80 -16.33
CA THR A 23 -0.04 18.83 -16.01
C THR A 23 1.37 18.27 -16.10
N HIS A 24 1.60 17.08 -15.53
CA HIS A 24 2.90 16.40 -15.62
C HIS A 24 3.28 16.07 -17.06
N GLU A 25 2.36 15.53 -17.86
CA GLU A 25 2.60 15.24 -19.28
C GLU A 25 2.93 16.51 -20.08
N ASN A 26 2.18 17.60 -19.85
CA ASN A 26 2.45 18.89 -20.49
C ASN A 26 3.82 19.45 -20.11
N PHE A 27 4.21 19.30 -18.84
CA PHE A 27 5.53 19.73 -18.38
C PHE A 27 6.66 18.90 -19.02
N LEU A 28 6.48 17.59 -19.17
CA LEU A 28 7.44 16.73 -19.88
C LEU A 28 7.55 17.12 -21.36
N ARG A 29 6.42 17.35 -22.03
CA ARG A 29 6.40 17.84 -23.42
C ARG A 29 7.12 19.17 -23.54
N PHE A 30 6.88 20.09 -22.59
CA PHE A 30 7.59 21.37 -22.52
C PHE A 30 9.10 21.19 -22.41
N THR A 31 9.53 20.38 -21.45
CA THR A 31 10.94 20.09 -21.19
C THR A 31 11.64 19.48 -22.40
N HIS A 32 10.99 18.57 -23.12
CA HIS A 32 11.64 17.89 -24.25
C HIS A 32 11.57 18.67 -25.58
N ARG A 33 10.57 19.54 -25.75
CA ARG A 33 10.27 20.18 -27.05
C ARG A 33 10.59 21.67 -27.10
N TYR A 34 10.48 22.37 -25.98
CA TYR A 34 10.49 23.84 -25.93
C TYR A 34 11.55 24.40 -24.98
N TRP A 35 12.11 23.59 -24.10
CA TRP A 35 13.19 23.99 -23.21
C TRP A 35 14.54 23.96 -23.96
N PHE A 36 14.87 25.08 -24.59
CA PHE A 36 16.14 25.25 -25.31
C PHE A 36 17.10 26.10 -24.47
N HIS A 37 18.35 25.63 -24.35
CA HIS A 37 19.42 26.38 -23.69
C HIS A 37 20.19 27.29 -24.65
N ASP A 38 20.16 26.99 -25.95
CA ASP A 38 20.80 27.78 -26.99
C ASP A 38 19.84 27.98 -28.17
N VAL A 39 19.69 29.22 -28.62
CA VAL A 39 18.77 29.58 -29.73
C VAL A 39 19.54 29.89 -31.03
N SER A 40 20.82 30.24 -30.95
CA SER A 40 21.63 30.63 -32.11
C SER A 40 23.12 30.40 -31.87
N ASN A 41 23.85 30.00 -32.93
CA ASN A 41 25.32 29.87 -32.90
C ASN A 41 26.06 31.20 -33.12
N GLN A 42 25.34 32.31 -33.30
CA GLN A 42 25.94 33.63 -33.47
C GLN A 42 26.20 34.26 -32.09
N GLY A 43 27.46 34.63 -31.80
CA GLY A 43 27.87 35.18 -30.51
C GLY A 43 26.98 36.29 -29.95
N PRO A 44 26.67 37.36 -30.72
CA PRO A 44 25.81 38.45 -30.22
C PRO A 44 24.38 38.02 -29.89
N ALA A 45 23.83 37.03 -30.61
CA ALA A 45 22.47 36.55 -30.40
C ALA A 45 22.40 35.62 -29.18
N ALA A 46 23.42 34.78 -28.96
CA ALA A 46 23.56 33.94 -27.78
C ALA A 46 23.68 34.77 -26.50
N GLU A 47 24.56 35.78 -26.48
CA GLU A 47 24.73 36.65 -25.31
C GLU A 47 23.44 37.41 -24.93
N LEU A 48 22.67 37.85 -25.93
CA LEU A 48 21.38 38.52 -25.67
C LEU A 48 20.36 37.57 -25.07
N PHE A 49 20.30 36.34 -25.59
CA PHE A 49 19.42 35.29 -25.06
C PHE A 49 19.77 34.94 -23.61
N ASP A 50 21.05 34.75 -23.30
CA ASP A 50 21.51 34.47 -21.92
C ASP A 50 21.11 35.57 -20.94
N ARG A 51 21.26 36.83 -21.34
CA ARG A 51 20.83 37.98 -20.52
C ARG A 51 19.32 37.99 -20.30
N TRP A 52 18.53 37.64 -21.31
CA TRP A 52 17.07 37.55 -21.17
C TRP A 52 16.65 36.39 -20.26
N VAL A 53 17.23 35.21 -20.44
CA VAL A 53 16.98 34.03 -19.59
C VAL A 53 17.30 34.35 -18.12
N ALA A 54 18.45 34.99 -17.88
CA ALA A 54 18.85 35.41 -16.54
C ALA A 54 17.90 36.45 -15.94
N GLN A 55 17.53 37.49 -16.70
CA GLN A 55 16.66 38.57 -16.21
C GLN A 55 15.22 38.11 -15.96
N LEU A 56 14.72 37.19 -16.81
CA LEU A 56 13.41 36.57 -16.65
C LEU A 56 13.41 35.48 -15.56
N GLY A 57 14.60 35.07 -15.07
CA GLY A 57 14.75 34.02 -14.07
C GLY A 57 14.20 32.68 -14.56
N THR A 58 14.30 32.41 -15.86
CA THR A 58 13.64 31.26 -16.50
C THR A 58 14.11 29.93 -15.90
N ASP A 59 15.40 29.78 -15.60
CA ASP A 59 15.95 28.57 -14.96
C ASP A 59 15.40 28.33 -13.55
N ARG A 60 15.23 29.41 -12.77
CA ARG A 60 14.64 29.35 -11.43
C ARG A 60 13.18 28.92 -11.52
N LEU A 61 12.40 29.58 -12.39
CA LEU A 61 10.99 29.27 -12.59
C LEU A 61 10.80 27.83 -13.09
N PHE A 62 11.66 27.36 -14.00
CA PHE A 62 11.63 25.98 -14.46
C PHE A 62 11.86 24.99 -13.31
N THR A 63 12.83 25.27 -12.45
CA THR A 63 13.14 24.42 -11.29
C THR A 63 11.96 24.39 -10.31
N GLU A 64 11.38 25.55 -9.98
CA GLU A 64 10.22 25.66 -9.09
C GLU A 64 9.02 24.87 -9.64
N VAL A 65 8.66 25.07 -10.91
CA VAL A 65 7.53 24.36 -11.52
C VAL A 65 7.79 22.85 -11.58
N ARG A 66 9.04 22.43 -11.85
CA ARG A 66 9.42 21.02 -11.84
C ARG A 66 9.21 20.39 -10.46
N GLU A 67 9.65 21.07 -9.41
CA GLU A 67 9.49 20.63 -8.03
C GLU A 67 8.01 20.55 -7.65
N GLU A 68 7.22 21.60 -7.92
CA GLU A 68 5.77 21.58 -7.64
C GLU A 68 5.04 20.45 -8.38
N VAL A 69 5.37 20.22 -9.66
CA VAL A 69 4.78 19.11 -10.43
C VAL A 69 5.19 17.75 -9.85
N HIS A 70 6.43 17.62 -9.37
CA HIS A 70 6.91 16.39 -8.73
C HIS A 70 6.20 16.13 -7.39
N ASP A 71 6.09 17.16 -6.55
CA ASP A 71 5.40 17.11 -5.26
C ASP A 71 3.93 16.69 -5.42
N MET A 72 3.26 17.21 -6.45
CA MET A 72 1.87 16.83 -6.76
C MET A 72 1.73 15.34 -7.14
N ILE A 73 2.73 14.76 -7.82
CA ILE A 73 2.75 13.34 -8.18
C ILE A 73 3.04 12.48 -6.95
N GLU A 74 4.04 12.84 -6.14
CA GLU A 74 4.38 12.11 -4.91
C GLU A 74 3.20 12.09 -3.90
N TYR A 75 2.50 13.21 -3.78
CA TYR A 75 1.26 13.28 -2.99
C TYR A 75 0.19 12.30 -3.51
N LEU A 76 0.05 12.17 -4.83
CA LEU A 76 -0.93 11.26 -5.43
C LEU A 76 -0.60 9.78 -5.19
N ASP A 77 0.68 9.43 -5.23
CA ASP A 77 1.18 8.07 -4.99
C ASP A 77 1.04 7.68 -3.51
N SER A 78 1.39 8.58 -2.59
CA SER A 78 1.22 8.36 -1.15
C SER A 78 -0.26 8.21 -0.73
N ASP A 79 -1.18 9.00 -1.29
CA ASP A 79 -2.63 8.80 -1.11
C ASP A 79 -3.12 7.45 -1.67
N GLY A 80 -2.56 7.02 -2.81
CA GLY A 80 -2.83 5.72 -3.41
C GLY A 80 -2.50 4.55 -2.48
N LEU A 81 -1.29 4.54 -1.94
CA LEU A 81 -0.81 3.51 -1.00
C LEU A 81 -1.66 3.46 0.27
N ARG A 82 -2.02 4.62 0.82
CA ARG A 82 -2.85 4.70 2.03
C ARG A 82 -4.24 4.10 1.83
N ARG A 83 -4.89 4.38 0.70
CA ARG A 83 -6.21 3.81 0.37
C ARG A 83 -6.13 2.31 0.09
N GLN A 84 -5.08 1.85 -0.57
CA GLN A 84 -4.85 0.42 -0.81
C GLN A 84 -4.69 -0.33 0.52
N SER A 85 -3.89 0.21 1.45
CA SER A 85 -3.73 -0.35 2.79
C SER A 85 -5.06 -0.47 3.52
N ASN A 86 -5.90 0.58 3.49
CA ASN A 86 -7.20 0.57 4.18
C ASN A 86 -8.16 -0.51 3.63
N SER A 87 -8.17 -0.72 2.31
CA SER A 87 -9.00 -1.76 1.68
C SER A 87 -8.50 -3.16 2.03
N VAL A 88 -7.18 -3.37 2.01
CA VAL A 88 -6.57 -4.64 2.42
C VAL A 88 -6.89 -4.92 3.89
N THR A 89 -6.72 -3.95 4.79
CA THR A 89 -7.08 -4.12 6.21
C THR A 89 -8.55 -4.50 6.39
N ARG A 90 -9.48 -3.90 5.64
CA ARG A 90 -10.90 -4.25 5.70
C ARG A 90 -11.16 -5.68 5.22
N LEU A 91 -10.56 -6.09 4.11
CA LEU A 91 -10.68 -7.45 3.60
C LEU A 91 -10.11 -8.45 4.60
N THR A 92 -8.92 -8.19 5.13
CA THR A 92 -8.23 -8.99 6.14
C THR A 92 -9.10 -9.22 7.39
N VAL A 93 -9.73 -8.17 7.92
CA VAL A 93 -10.67 -8.30 9.06
C VAL A 93 -11.85 -9.20 8.70
N VAL A 94 -12.48 -8.99 7.53
CA VAL A 94 -13.61 -9.81 7.06
C VAL A 94 -13.18 -11.28 6.88
N THR A 95 -12.01 -11.52 6.30
CA THR A 95 -11.46 -12.87 6.12
C THR A 95 -11.21 -13.57 7.45
N PHE A 96 -10.71 -12.89 8.47
CA PHE A 96 -10.48 -13.51 9.79
C PHE A 96 -11.78 -13.88 10.49
N PHE A 97 -12.77 -12.98 10.51
CA PHE A 97 -14.08 -13.32 11.06
C PHE A 97 -14.75 -14.44 10.26
N GLY A 98 -14.61 -14.42 8.93
CA GLY A 98 -15.06 -15.50 8.06
C GLY A 98 -14.39 -16.84 8.37
N LEU A 99 -13.07 -16.87 8.51
CA LEU A 99 -12.30 -18.07 8.83
C LEU A 99 -12.71 -18.66 10.18
N ILE A 100 -12.85 -17.82 11.21
CA ILE A 100 -13.35 -18.24 12.54
C ILE A 100 -14.74 -18.85 12.39
N GLY A 101 -15.64 -18.18 11.66
CA GLY A 101 -16.99 -18.65 11.39
C GLY A 101 -17.01 -20.00 10.65
N THR A 102 -16.20 -20.17 9.61
CA THR A 102 -16.10 -21.41 8.83
C THR A 102 -15.54 -22.55 9.66
N ILE A 103 -14.51 -22.32 10.48
CA ILE A 103 -13.93 -23.35 11.35
C ILE A 103 -14.95 -23.79 12.41
N VAL A 104 -15.58 -22.84 13.09
CA VAL A 104 -16.56 -23.11 14.15
C VAL A 104 -17.80 -23.81 13.58
N THR A 105 -18.32 -23.31 12.45
CA THR A 105 -19.47 -23.91 11.77
C THR A 105 -19.13 -25.30 11.21
N GLY A 106 -17.93 -25.48 10.65
CA GLY A 106 -17.45 -26.78 10.20
C GLY A 106 -17.37 -27.79 11.34
N PHE A 107 -16.85 -27.39 12.50
CA PHE A 107 -16.81 -28.23 13.70
C PHE A 107 -18.20 -28.65 14.18
N LEU A 108 -19.15 -27.71 14.22
CA LEU A 108 -20.54 -27.98 14.64
C LEU A 108 -21.32 -28.78 13.60
N GLY A 109 -21.03 -28.59 12.31
CA GLY A 109 -21.67 -29.29 11.19
C GLY A 109 -21.13 -30.69 10.93
N MET A 110 -19.96 -31.04 11.47
CA MET A 110 -19.46 -32.42 11.45
C MET A 110 -20.33 -33.28 12.38
N ASN A 111 -20.93 -34.32 11.81
CA ASN A 111 -21.72 -35.36 12.51
C ASN A 111 -20.84 -36.29 13.39
N LEU A 112 -19.84 -35.72 14.08
CA LEU A 112 -18.84 -36.45 14.87
C LEU A 112 -19.33 -36.81 16.28
N PHE A 113 -20.39 -36.14 16.75
CA PHE A 113 -21.04 -36.42 18.02
C PHE A 113 -22.52 -36.68 17.75
N ASP A 114 -23.08 -37.76 18.30
CA ASP A 114 -24.51 -38.02 18.23
C ASP A 114 -25.24 -36.97 19.10
N TYR A 115 -25.45 -35.79 18.52
CA TYR A 115 -26.02 -34.60 19.17
C TYR A 115 -27.52 -34.76 19.50
N THR A 116 -28.10 -35.92 19.23
CA THR A 116 -29.51 -36.22 19.50
C THR A 116 -29.78 -36.43 21.00
N GLN A 117 -28.76 -36.79 21.79
CA GLN A 117 -28.89 -37.13 23.22
C GLN A 117 -28.28 -36.09 24.18
N VAL A 118 -27.64 -35.03 23.66
CA VAL A 118 -26.82 -34.10 24.45
C VAL A 118 -27.58 -32.82 24.79
N SER A 119 -27.59 -32.45 26.08
CA SER A 119 -28.18 -31.20 26.59
C SER A 119 -27.69 -29.97 25.80
N PRO A 120 -28.57 -28.99 25.50
CA PRO A 120 -28.21 -27.74 24.82
C PRO A 120 -27.03 -27.00 25.47
N LEU A 121 -26.89 -27.15 26.79
CA LEU A 121 -25.87 -26.50 27.60
C LEU A 121 -24.47 -27.09 27.36
N ALA A 122 -24.38 -28.41 27.15
CA ALA A 122 -23.13 -29.08 26.79
C ALA A 122 -22.70 -28.76 25.35
N LYS A 123 -23.65 -28.60 24.42
CA LYS A 123 -23.37 -28.11 23.05
C LYS A 123 -22.75 -26.71 23.09
N LEU A 124 -23.28 -25.83 23.94
CA LEU A 124 -22.74 -24.49 24.14
C LEU A 124 -21.32 -24.52 24.73
N ALA A 125 -21.05 -25.44 25.67
CA ALA A 125 -19.72 -25.61 26.25
C ALA A 125 -18.68 -26.06 25.21
N TYR A 126 -19.01 -27.02 24.33
CA TYR A 126 -18.13 -27.41 23.23
C TYR A 126 -17.91 -26.28 22.21
N LEU A 127 -18.96 -25.52 21.91
CA LEU A 127 -18.85 -24.35 21.04
C LEU A 127 -17.87 -23.33 21.62
N ILE A 128 -17.98 -22.99 22.91
CA ILE A 128 -17.07 -22.06 23.58
C ILE A 128 -15.65 -22.63 23.64
N ALA A 129 -15.51 -23.93 23.93
CA ALA A 129 -14.22 -24.62 24.00
C ALA A 129 -13.47 -24.64 22.66
N VAL A 130 -14.16 -24.56 21.51
CA VAL A 130 -13.54 -24.45 20.19
C VAL A 130 -13.41 -23.00 19.73
N LEU A 131 -14.42 -22.18 19.97
CA LEU A 131 -14.45 -20.78 19.56
C LEU A 131 -13.32 -19.97 20.19
N VAL A 132 -13.07 -20.14 21.49
CA VAL A 132 -12.06 -19.35 22.22
C VAL A 132 -10.64 -19.66 21.70
N PRO A 133 -10.19 -20.92 21.60
CA PRO A 133 -8.88 -21.21 21.03
C PRO A 133 -8.72 -20.82 19.57
N VAL A 134 -9.75 -21.04 18.73
CA VAL A 134 -9.69 -20.68 17.30
C VAL A 134 -9.60 -19.17 17.12
N THR A 135 -10.37 -18.41 17.88
CA THR A 135 -10.32 -16.95 17.87
C THR A 135 -8.95 -16.47 18.33
N TRP A 136 -8.46 -16.97 19.47
CA TRP A 136 -7.14 -16.63 20.00
C TRP A 136 -6.01 -16.95 19.01
N LEU A 137 -6.01 -18.15 18.44
CA LEU A 137 -5.03 -18.60 17.46
C LEU A 137 -5.06 -17.73 16.20
N THR A 138 -6.26 -17.39 15.73
CA THR A 138 -6.43 -16.54 14.54
C THR A 138 -5.83 -15.16 14.82
N PHE A 139 -6.25 -14.48 15.89
CA PHE A 139 -5.70 -13.16 16.27
C PHE A 139 -4.19 -13.18 16.50
N TYR A 140 -3.65 -14.22 17.16
CA TYR A 140 -2.21 -14.39 17.35
C TYR A 140 -1.46 -14.49 16.01
N THR A 141 -2.00 -15.28 15.07
CA THR A 141 -1.43 -15.43 13.72
C THR A 141 -1.46 -14.12 12.95
N VAL A 142 -2.55 -13.33 13.05
CA VAL A 142 -2.64 -12.00 12.44
C VAL A 142 -1.56 -11.07 12.98
N ALA A 143 -1.46 -10.97 14.31
CA ALA A 143 -0.53 -10.07 14.98
C ALA A 143 0.93 -10.36 14.60
N LYS A 144 1.25 -11.63 14.29
CA LYS A 144 2.60 -12.08 13.90
C LYS A 144 2.77 -12.26 12.39
N SER A 145 1.76 -11.93 11.58
CA SER A 145 1.73 -12.19 10.13
C SER A 145 2.86 -11.51 9.34
N GLN A 146 3.26 -10.29 9.73
CA GLN A 146 4.42 -9.60 9.13
C GLN A 146 5.71 -10.41 9.29
N ARG A 147 5.99 -10.90 10.51
CA ARG A 147 7.17 -11.73 10.79
C ARG A 147 7.13 -13.08 10.06
N LEU A 148 5.93 -13.64 9.85
CA LEU A 148 5.76 -14.86 9.05
C LEU A 148 6.05 -14.63 7.57
N SER A 149 5.68 -13.46 7.03
CA SER A 149 6.00 -13.09 5.64
C SER A 149 7.50 -12.90 5.45
N GLU A 150 8.16 -12.17 6.36
CA GLU A 150 9.62 -11.99 6.36
C GLU A 150 10.36 -13.33 6.44
N LEU A 151 9.80 -14.28 7.20
CA LEU A 151 10.30 -15.63 7.31
C LEU A 151 10.10 -16.43 6.02
N LEU A 152 8.95 -16.30 5.36
CA LEU A 152 8.68 -16.92 4.06
C LEU A 152 9.65 -16.39 3.00
N ASP A 153 9.88 -15.07 2.97
CA ASP A 153 10.84 -14.43 2.06
C ASP A 153 12.26 -14.95 2.33
N ALA A 154 12.68 -15.01 3.59
CA ALA A 154 13.97 -15.59 3.99
C ALA A 154 14.08 -17.11 3.70
N MET A 155 12.96 -17.84 3.74
CA MET A 155 12.92 -19.27 3.39
C MET A 155 12.97 -19.51 1.87
N SER A 156 12.38 -18.60 1.08
CA SER A 156 12.40 -18.62 -0.38
C SER A 156 13.78 -18.34 -0.97
N ASP A 157 14.67 -17.70 -0.20
CA ASP A 157 16.05 -17.49 -0.60
C ASP A 157 16.81 -18.84 -0.61
N ALA A 158 17.15 -19.31 -1.82
CA ALA A 158 17.61 -20.66 -2.11
C ALA A 158 19.05 -20.95 -1.64
N ARG A 159 19.69 -20.03 -0.91
CA ARG A 159 21.13 -20.08 -0.56
C ARG A 159 21.45 -20.66 0.83
N MET A 160 20.46 -20.93 1.69
CA MET A 160 20.70 -21.35 3.09
C MET A 160 20.29 -22.79 3.42
N SER A 161 21.17 -23.52 4.13
CA SER A 161 20.96 -24.89 4.63
C SER A 161 19.76 -25.00 5.57
N ALA A 162 18.91 -26.01 5.36
CA ALA A 162 17.64 -26.27 6.07
C ALA A 162 17.75 -26.27 7.61
N ARG A 163 18.90 -26.64 8.17
CA ARG A 163 19.14 -26.65 9.64
C ARG A 163 19.34 -25.26 10.24
N HIS A 164 19.86 -24.32 9.46
CA HIS A 164 19.98 -22.92 9.88
C HIS A 164 18.63 -22.19 9.74
N LYS A 165 17.84 -22.54 8.72
CA LYS A 165 16.46 -22.07 8.54
C LYS A 165 15.55 -22.47 9.72
N LEU A 166 15.67 -23.70 10.22
CA LEU A 166 14.87 -24.17 11.37
C LEU A 166 15.27 -23.53 12.71
N ARG A 167 16.56 -23.23 12.92
CA ARG A 167 17.02 -22.56 14.15
C ARG A 167 16.65 -21.08 14.19
N ALA A 168 16.61 -20.41 13.03
CA ALA A 168 16.11 -19.04 12.95
C ALA A 168 14.61 -18.96 13.28
N LEU A 169 13.82 -19.93 12.78
CA LEU A 169 12.40 -20.14 13.12
C LEU A 169 12.16 -20.21 14.64
N ILE A 170 12.96 -21.02 15.35
CA ILE A 170 12.85 -21.18 16.80
C ILE A 170 13.30 -19.91 17.53
N ARG A 171 14.32 -19.20 17.02
CA ARG A 171 14.87 -18.01 17.67
C ARG A 171 13.92 -16.80 17.62
N VAL A 172 13.17 -16.61 16.53
CA VAL A 172 12.15 -15.54 16.41
C VAL A 172 10.92 -15.82 17.28
N TRP A 173 10.67 -17.09 17.63
CA TRP A 173 9.55 -17.48 18.46
C TRP A 173 9.85 -17.40 19.97
N TRP A 174 11.13 -17.38 20.37
CA TRP A 174 11.57 -17.49 21.77
C TRP A 174 12.23 -16.24 22.36
N HIS A 175 12.51 -15.21 21.54
CA HIS A 175 12.92 -13.93 22.08
C HIS A 175 11.70 -13.00 22.12
N ASP A 176 11.19 -12.82 23.33
CA ASP A 176 10.25 -11.75 23.70
C ASP A 176 10.83 -10.37 23.34
#